data_AF-A0A7C1S748-F1
#
_entry.id   AF-A0A7C1S748-F1
#
_cell.length_a   1.000
_cell.length_b   1.000
_cell.length_c   1.000
_cell.angle_alpha   90.00
_cell.angle_beta   90.00
_cell.angle_gamma   90.00
#
_symmetry.space_group_name_H-M   'P 1'
#
loop_
_entity.id
_entity.type
_entity.pdbx_description
1 polymer ?
#
loop_
_entity_poly.entity_id
_entity_poly.type
_entity_poly.pdbx_seq_one_letter_code
_entity_poly.pdbx_strand_id
1 'polypeptide(L)'
;MFDIKTKPKKDFEREKEINEFFKEDESMPEEGLLESPHDLMIEEHGEDVILHWQGPEYEVYQKDRRWYLIATLILTAIVTYAIITSSPIMAITFILVGIVGYIHLQRDPRVLDFKITHDGVIAGNEIYEYDNIESFWIFYEPPHTKILSLHSRGKLVPYVHIPIHQEDPVEIREELMKFIPEVKQEPSIIDTLERLLHI
;
A
#
# COMPACT_ATOMS: atom_id res chain seq x y z
N MET A 1 -21.59 -65.08 10.48
CA MET A 1 -22.75 -65.05 9.58
C MET A 1 -23.67 -63.95 10.10
N PHE A 2 -23.61 -62.76 9.49
CA PHE A 2 -24.49 -61.64 9.83
C PHE A 2 -24.97 -61.01 8.53
N ASP A 3 -26.29 -60.99 8.39
CA ASP A 3 -27.08 -60.69 7.20
C ASP A 3 -26.92 -59.24 6.70
N ILE A 4 -26.84 -59.14 5.36
CA ILE A 4 -27.01 -57.91 4.59
C ILE A 4 -28.47 -57.86 4.14
N LYS A 5 -29.27 -56.94 4.70
CA LYS A 5 -30.30 -56.12 4.02
C LYS A 5 -31.27 -55.53 5.04
N THR A 6 -31.32 -54.21 5.11
CA THR A 6 -32.41 -53.37 4.55
C THR A 6 -32.25 -51.94 5.09
N LYS A 7 -31.68 -51.02 4.30
CA LYS A 7 -31.90 -49.58 4.53
C LYS A 7 -33.38 -49.28 4.21
N PRO A 8 -34.15 -48.64 5.11
CA PRO A 8 -35.55 -48.33 4.86
C PRO A 8 -35.69 -47.27 3.77
N LYS A 9 -36.70 -47.44 2.90
CA LYS A 9 -37.07 -46.59 1.74
C LYS A 9 -37.15 -45.08 2.04
N LYS A 10 -37.30 -44.69 3.30
CA LYS A 10 -37.42 -43.30 3.77
C LYS A 10 -36.13 -42.48 3.67
N ASP A 11 -34.98 -43.13 3.57
CA ASP A 11 -33.69 -42.43 3.44
C ASP A 11 -33.37 -42.11 1.98
N PHE A 12 -33.88 -42.91 1.03
CA PHE A 12 -33.67 -42.69 -0.40
C PHE A 12 -34.50 -41.53 -0.96
N GLU A 13 -35.74 -41.36 -0.47
CA GLU A 13 -36.59 -40.20 -0.81
C GLU A 13 -35.98 -38.90 -0.26
N ARG A 14 -35.41 -38.95 0.95
CA ARG A 14 -34.77 -37.79 1.57
C ARG A 14 -33.47 -37.39 0.87
N GLU A 15 -32.66 -38.36 0.46
CA GLU A 15 -31.47 -38.10 -0.38
C GLU A 15 -31.86 -37.51 -1.74
N LYS A 16 -33.01 -37.91 -2.29
CA LYS A 16 -33.50 -37.38 -3.57
C LYS A 16 -34.04 -35.95 -3.44
N GLU A 17 -34.78 -35.64 -2.38
CA GLU A 17 -35.23 -34.28 -2.05
C GLU A 17 -34.06 -33.35 -1.75
N ILE A 18 -33.04 -33.82 -1.01
CA ILE A 18 -31.81 -33.05 -0.75
C ILE A 18 -31.07 -32.80 -2.06
N ASN A 19 -30.96 -33.81 -2.93
CA ASN A 19 -30.28 -33.64 -4.21
C ASN A 19 -31.08 -32.78 -5.20
N GLU A 20 -32.42 -32.78 -5.19
CA GLU A 20 -33.22 -31.83 -5.98
C GLU A 20 -33.12 -30.41 -5.43
N PHE A 21 -33.15 -30.23 -4.11
CA PHE A 21 -32.95 -28.94 -3.44
C PHE A 21 -31.57 -28.34 -3.72
N PHE A 22 -30.52 -29.17 -3.79
CA PHE A 22 -29.17 -28.74 -4.17
C PHE A 22 -28.97 -28.55 -5.68
N LYS A 23 -29.83 -29.13 -6.52
CA LYS A 23 -29.73 -29.02 -7.99
C LYS A 23 -30.45 -27.78 -8.54
N GLU A 24 -31.34 -27.18 -7.74
CA GLU A 24 -32.02 -25.94 -8.08
C GLU A 24 -31.18 -24.68 -7.77
N ASP A 25 -30.11 -24.84 -6.98
CA ASP A 25 -29.11 -23.79 -6.65
C ASP A 25 -27.83 -23.87 -7.53
N GLU A 26 -27.93 -24.49 -8.71
CA GLU A 26 -26.89 -24.36 -9.76
C GLU A 26 -27.11 -23.11 -10.64
N SER A 27 -28.05 -22.23 -10.27
CA SER A 27 -28.18 -20.88 -10.84
C SER A 27 -27.52 -19.81 -9.98
N MET A 28 -26.54 -20.18 -9.14
CA MET A 28 -25.60 -19.18 -8.63
C MET A 28 -24.79 -18.65 -9.82
N PRO A 29 -24.85 -17.35 -10.15
CA PRO A 29 -23.85 -16.78 -11.04
C PRO A 29 -22.48 -17.07 -10.42
N GLU A 30 -21.57 -17.64 -11.23
CA GLU A 30 -20.16 -17.87 -10.88
C GLU A 30 -19.69 -16.73 -10.00
N GLU A 31 -19.13 -17.06 -8.83
CA GLU A 31 -18.48 -16.17 -7.86
C GLU A 31 -17.97 -14.88 -8.53
N GLY A 32 -18.88 -13.91 -8.68
CA GLY A 32 -18.51 -12.53 -8.81
C GLY A 32 -17.85 -12.23 -7.49
N LEU A 33 -16.55 -11.92 -7.57
CA LEU A 33 -15.80 -11.25 -6.52
C LEU A 33 -16.80 -10.43 -5.71
N LEU A 34 -16.91 -10.68 -4.41
CA LEU A 34 -17.53 -9.70 -3.54
C LEU A 34 -16.66 -8.45 -3.69
N GLU A 35 -16.98 -7.60 -4.67
CA GLU A 35 -16.41 -6.28 -4.79
C GLU A 35 -16.60 -5.69 -3.42
N SER A 36 -15.48 -5.35 -2.79
CA SER A 36 -15.52 -4.74 -1.46
C SER A 36 -16.52 -3.59 -1.53
N PRO A 37 -17.30 -3.30 -0.48
CA PRO A 37 -18.10 -2.07 -0.45
C PRO A 37 -17.28 -0.83 -0.85
N HIS A 38 -15.96 -0.88 -0.65
CA HIS A 38 -15.00 0.11 -1.12
C HIS A 38 -14.76 0.10 -2.64
N ASP A 39 -14.75 -1.07 -3.30
CA ASP A 39 -14.54 -1.20 -4.75
C ASP A 39 -15.76 -0.66 -5.52
N LEU A 40 -16.98 -0.92 -5.00
CA LEU A 40 -18.22 -0.34 -5.54
C LEU A 40 -18.26 1.19 -5.40
N MET A 41 -17.73 1.75 -4.31
CA MET A 41 -17.62 3.20 -4.15
C MET A 41 -16.62 3.83 -5.13
N ILE A 42 -15.55 3.11 -5.47
CA ILE A 42 -14.56 3.53 -6.46
C ILE A 42 -15.16 3.49 -7.88
N GLU A 43 -16.00 2.51 -8.21
CA GLU A 43 -16.68 2.47 -9.50
C GLU A 43 -17.68 3.61 -9.69
N GLU A 44 -18.46 3.99 -8.66
CA GLU A 44 -19.41 5.10 -8.78
C GLU A 44 -18.70 6.44 -9.03
N HIS A 45 -17.57 6.69 -8.38
CA HIS A 45 -16.72 7.87 -8.63
C HIS A 45 -15.79 7.69 -9.85
N GLY A 46 -15.78 6.50 -10.44
CA GLY A 46 -14.94 6.11 -11.57
C GLY A 46 -15.52 6.49 -12.94
N GLU A 47 -16.76 6.98 -13.00
CA GLU A 47 -17.37 7.40 -14.27
C GLU A 47 -16.73 8.69 -14.84
N ASP A 48 -16.12 9.54 -14.01
CA ASP A 48 -15.46 10.79 -14.44
C ASP A 48 -13.96 10.85 -14.04
N VAL A 49 -13.17 9.89 -14.51
CA VAL A 49 -11.70 9.89 -14.35
C VAL A 49 -11.06 10.88 -15.34
N ILE A 50 -10.35 11.87 -14.80
CA ILE A 50 -9.64 12.91 -15.58
C ILE A 50 -8.26 12.42 -15.99
N LEU A 51 -7.52 11.83 -15.04
CA LEU A 51 -6.16 11.35 -15.25
C LEU A 51 -5.92 10.05 -14.46
N HIS A 52 -5.17 9.12 -15.04
CA HIS A 52 -4.91 7.80 -14.45
C HIS A 52 -3.47 7.37 -14.72
N TRP A 53 -2.76 6.96 -13.67
CA TRP A 53 -1.40 6.43 -13.78
C TRP A 53 -1.12 5.35 -12.75
N GLN A 54 -0.14 4.51 -13.06
CA GLN A 54 0.34 3.46 -12.17
C GLN A 54 1.74 3.82 -11.66
N GLY A 55 1.94 3.67 -10.35
CA GLY A 55 3.20 3.97 -9.70
C GLY A 55 3.41 3.13 -8.45
N PRO A 56 4.65 2.95 -7.97
CA PRO A 56 4.88 2.27 -6.70
C PRO A 56 4.25 3.08 -5.54
N GLU A 57 3.79 2.42 -4.47
CA GLU A 57 3.19 3.04 -3.27
C GLU A 57 4.12 4.06 -2.60
N TYR A 58 5.43 3.83 -2.69
CA TYR A 58 6.48 4.76 -2.32
C TYR A 58 7.55 4.72 -3.42
N GLU A 59 8.13 5.87 -3.76
CA GLU A 59 9.37 5.88 -4.53
C GLU A 59 10.42 5.12 -3.70
N VAL A 60 10.88 3.98 -4.22
CA VAL A 60 12.06 3.31 -3.65
C VAL A 60 13.23 4.23 -3.90
N TYR A 61 13.53 5.09 -2.94
CA TYR A 61 14.85 5.69 -2.86
C TYR A 61 15.84 4.53 -2.88
N GLN A 62 16.65 4.48 -3.93
CA GLN A 62 17.70 3.49 -4.06
C GLN A 62 18.68 3.74 -2.92
N LYS A 63 18.45 3.06 -1.79
CA LYS A 63 19.30 3.19 -0.61
C LYS A 63 20.73 3.01 -1.04
N ASP A 64 21.49 4.08 -0.95
CA ASP A 64 22.80 4.11 -1.55
C ASP A 64 23.71 3.08 -0.86
N ARG A 65 24.70 2.52 -1.56
CA ARG A 65 25.57 1.46 -1.01
C ARG A 65 26.23 1.88 0.32
N ARG A 66 26.38 3.19 0.54
CA ARG A 66 26.87 3.81 1.77
C ARG A 66 25.95 3.60 2.96
N TRP A 67 24.64 3.65 2.78
CA TRP A 67 23.67 3.41 3.85
C TRP A 67 23.83 1.99 4.41
N TYR A 68 23.97 0.99 3.52
CA TYR A 68 24.26 -0.39 3.90
C TYR A 68 25.59 -0.53 4.65
N LEU A 69 26.63 0.18 4.23
CA LEU A 69 27.93 0.16 4.91
C LEU A 69 27.82 0.77 6.32
N ILE A 70 27.11 1.89 6.49
CA ILE A 70 26.91 2.54 7.78
C ILE A 70 26.09 1.63 8.71
N ALA A 71 24.97 1.07 8.22
CA ALA A 71 24.13 0.17 9.00
C ALA A 71 24.92 -1.08 9.45
N THR A 72 25.72 -1.66 8.55
CA THR A 72 26.58 -2.82 8.86
C THR A 72 27.66 -2.46 9.89
N LEU A 73 28.27 -1.28 9.77
CA LEU A 73 29.28 -0.79 10.72
C LEU A 73 28.69 -0.63 12.13
N ILE A 74 27.52 0.01 12.24
CA ILE A 74 26.80 0.22 13.50
C ILE A 74 26.43 -1.13 14.12
N LEU A 75 25.85 -2.04 13.34
CA LEU A 75 25.48 -3.37 13.82
C LEU A 75 26.70 -4.14 14.33
N THR A 76 27.82 -4.09 13.60
CA THR A 76 29.08 -4.74 14.01
C THR A 76 29.65 -4.15 15.30
N ALA A 77 29.60 -2.82 15.44
CA ALA A 77 30.06 -2.14 16.66
C ALA A 77 29.22 -2.56 17.88
N ILE A 78 27.90 -2.65 17.73
CA ILE A 78 26.98 -3.06 18.80
C ILE A 78 27.21 -4.52 19.19
N VAL A 79 27.36 -5.42 18.21
CA VAL A 79 27.66 -6.83 18.48
C VAL A 79 28.99 -6.98 19.20
N THR A 80 30.03 -6.24 18.78
CA THR A 80 31.34 -6.23 19.44
C THR A 80 31.22 -5.75 20.89
N TYR A 81 30.46 -4.67 21.13
CA TYR A 81 30.20 -4.16 22.47
C TYR A 81 29.44 -5.17 23.36
N ALA A 82 28.48 -5.88 22.80
CA ALA A 82 27.74 -6.92 23.51
C ALA A 82 28.63 -8.08 23.98
N ILE A 83 29.62 -8.45 23.16
CA ILE A 83 30.62 -9.48 23.51
C ILE A 83 31.52 -8.99 24.65
N ILE A 84 32.02 -7.75 24.59
CA ILE A 84 32.85 -7.15 25.65
C ILE A 84 32.10 -7.11 26.98
N THR A 85 30.81 -6.76 26.94
CA THR A 85 29.95 -6.67 28.13
C THR A 85 29.48 -8.05 28.61
N SER A 86 29.85 -9.14 27.92
CA SER A 86 29.40 -10.51 28.21
C SER A 86 27.87 -10.62 28.31
N SER A 87 27.15 -9.88 27.47
CA SER A 87 25.69 -9.84 27.46
C SER A 87 25.14 -10.62 26.26
N PRO A 88 24.91 -11.94 26.40
CA PRO A 88 24.43 -12.77 25.29
C PRO A 88 23.04 -12.35 24.81
N ILE A 89 22.20 -11.82 25.71
CA ILE A 89 20.86 -11.34 25.39
C ILE A 89 20.95 -10.14 24.42
N MET A 90 21.88 -9.21 24.67
CA MET A 90 22.08 -8.04 23.81
C MET A 90 22.54 -8.47 22.41
N ALA A 91 23.52 -9.38 22.32
CA ALA A 91 24.02 -9.88 21.05
C ALA A 91 22.90 -10.53 20.21
N ILE A 92 22.11 -11.42 20.80
CA ILE A 92 20.99 -12.10 20.12
C ILE A 92 19.93 -11.09 19.68
N THR A 93 19.59 -10.12 20.52
CA THR A 93 18.59 -9.09 20.20
C THR A 93 18.98 -8.28 18.98
N PHE A 94 20.22 -7.78 18.93
CA PHE A 94 20.67 -6.96 17.81
C PHE A 94 20.85 -7.74 16.52
N ILE A 95 21.26 -9.01 16.60
CA ILE A 95 21.25 -9.90 15.44
C ILE A 95 19.83 -10.05 14.89
N LEU A 96 18.85 -10.25 15.77
CA LEU A 96 17.44 -10.43 15.38
C LEU A 96 16.86 -9.14 14.77
N VAL A 97 17.15 -7.98 15.36
CA VAL A 97 16.81 -6.67 14.79
C VAL A 97 17.45 -6.50 13.41
N GLY A 98 18.71 -6.90 13.24
CA GLY A 98 19.39 -6.86 11.94
C GLY A 98 18.69 -7.72 10.88
N ILE A 99 18.28 -8.94 11.24
CA ILE A 99 17.55 -9.86 10.35
C ILE A 99 16.18 -9.29 9.98
N VAL A 100 15.41 -8.82 10.97
CA VAL A 100 14.09 -8.22 10.73
C VAL A 100 14.22 -6.97 9.85
N GLY A 101 15.21 -6.12 10.14
CA GLY A 101 15.52 -4.95 9.31
C GLY A 101 15.90 -5.32 7.88
N TYR A 102 16.69 -6.38 7.70
CA TYR A 102 17.06 -6.90 6.38
C TYR A 102 15.86 -7.40 5.58
N ILE A 103 14.96 -8.17 6.22
CA ILE A 103 13.72 -8.65 5.59
C ILE A 103 12.83 -7.46 5.21
N HIS A 104 12.72 -6.45 6.08
CA HIS A 104 11.92 -5.26 5.81
C HIS A 104 12.49 -4.44 4.64
N LEU A 105 13.81 -4.47 4.44
CA LEU A 105 14.47 -3.81 3.33
C LEU A 105 14.20 -4.46 1.96
N GLN A 106 13.82 -5.74 1.95
CA GLN A 106 13.48 -6.49 0.73
C GLN A 106 12.00 -6.40 0.37
N ARG A 107 11.18 -5.66 1.11
CA ARG A 107 9.80 -5.38 0.72
C ARG A 107 9.81 -4.38 -0.43
N ASP A 108 9.73 -4.90 -1.67
CA ASP A 108 9.42 -4.07 -2.83
C ASP A 108 8.05 -3.39 -2.63
N PRO A 109 7.91 -2.10 -2.94
CA PRO A 109 6.64 -1.41 -2.79
C PRO A 109 5.63 -1.99 -3.76
N ARG A 110 4.38 -2.05 -3.31
CA ARG A 110 3.25 -2.47 -4.15
C ARG A 110 3.00 -1.43 -5.23
N VAL A 111 2.53 -1.85 -6.39
CA VAL A 111 2.11 -0.92 -7.46
C VAL A 111 0.69 -0.42 -7.12
N LEU A 112 0.61 0.89 -6.84
CA LEU A 112 -0.55 1.77 -6.74
C LEU A 112 -1.21 2.07 -8.11
N ASP A 113 -2.52 1.93 -8.24
CA ASP A 113 -3.32 2.65 -9.24
C ASP A 113 -3.69 4.03 -8.69
N PHE A 114 -3.27 5.10 -9.36
CA PHE A 114 -3.60 6.47 -8.98
C PHE A 114 -4.54 7.09 -10.02
N LYS A 115 -5.61 7.73 -9.55
CA LYS A 115 -6.60 8.41 -10.40
C LYS A 115 -6.94 9.78 -9.84
N ILE A 116 -7.04 10.78 -10.71
CA ILE A 116 -7.61 12.09 -10.39
C ILE A 116 -9.02 12.11 -10.95
N THR A 117 -10.02 12.34 -10.09
CA THR A 117 -11.42 12.51 -10.44
C THR A 117 -11.89 13.92 -10.10
N HIS A 118 -13.14 14.25 -10.44
CA HIS A 118 -13.73 15.54 -10.08
C HIS A 118 -14.03 15.67 -8.58
N ASP A 119 -14.18 14.55 -7.87
CA ASP A 119 -14.52 14.53 -6.44
C ASP A 119 -13.28 14.40 -5.55
N GLY A 120 -12.17 13.87 -6.08
CA GLY A 120 -10.94 13.73 -5.32
C GLY A 120 -9.81 13.01 -6.04
N VAL A 121 -8.82 12.58 -5.25
CA VAL A 121 -7.68 11.79 -5.72
C VAL A 121 -7.77 10.39 -5.15
N ILE A 122 -7.83 9.38 -6.02
CA ILE A 122 -7.84 7.97 -5.64
C ILE A 122 -6.39 7.45 -5.64
N ALA A 123 -5.98 6.83 -4.54
CA ALA A 123 -4.69 6.16 -4.41
C ALA A 123 -4.92 4.70 -4.00
N GLY A 124 -4.79 3.79 -4.97
CA GLY A 124 -5.09 2.37 -4.83
C GLY A 124 -6.54 2.14 -4.43
N ASN A 125 -6.74 1.75 -3.18
CA ASN A 125 -8.03 1.41 -2.61
C ASN A 125 -8.55 2.47 -1.62
N GLU A 126 -8.04 3.71 -1.65
CA GLU A 126 -8.56 4.83 -0.84
C GLU A 126 -8.86 6.04 -1.73
N ILE A 127 -9.94 6.77 -1.42
CA ILE A 127 -10.30 8.04 -2.05
C ILE A 127 -10.03 9.21 -1.10
N TYR A 128 -9.25 10.19 -1.57
CA TYR A 128 -8.99 11.45 -0.89
C TYR A 128 -9.84 12.54 -1.54
N GLU A 129 -11.03 12.77 -0.98
CA GLU A 129 -11.92 13.86 -1.41
C GLU A 129 -11.24 15.23 -1.26
N TYR A 130 -11.47 16.15 -2.20
CA TYR A 130 -10.88 17.49 -2.16
C TYR A 130 -11.24 18.28 -0.91
N ASP A 131 -12.44 18.07 -0.34
CA ASP A 131 -12.87 18.69 0.91
C ASP A 131 -11.97 18.31 2.10
N ASN A 132 -11.33 17.14 2.05
CA ASN A 132 -10.42 16.63 3.08
C ASN A 132 -8.95 16.95 2.80
N ILE A 133 -8.66 17.64 1.69
CA ILE A 133 -7.32 18.09 1.31
C ILE A 133 -7.24 19.60 1.57
N GLU A 134 -6.22 20.02 2.32
CA GLU A 134 -5.99 21.45 2.60
C GLU A 134 -5.14 22.12 1.54
N SER A 135 -4.12 21.41 1.03
CA SER A 135 -3.22 21.93 0.00
C SER A 135 -2.45 20.81 -0.67
N PHE A 136 -1.83 21.12 -1.81
CA PHE A 136 -0.85 20.22 -2.41
C PHE A 136 0.44 20.94 -2.77
N TRP A 137 1.51 20.15 -2.94
CA TRP A 137 2.79 20.60 -3.47
C TRP A 137 3.39 19.51 -4.35
N ILE A 138 4.09 19.90 -5.41
CA ILE A 138 4.81 18.95 -6.26
C ILE A 138 6.32 19.13 -6.03
N PHE A 139 6.95 18.09 -5.50
CA PHE A 139 8.40 17.98 -5.43
C PHE A 139 8.93 17.48 -6.78
N TYR A 140 9.46 18.41 -7.56
CA TYR A 140 10.04 18.14 -8.87
C TYR A 140 11.52 18.52 -8.88
N GLU A 141 12.39 17.53 -8.73
CA GLU A 141 13.85 17.70 -8.75
C GLU A 141 14.45 16.61 -9.67
N PRO A 142 14.44 16.83 -11.01
CA PRO A 142 14.99 15.87 -11.97
C PRO A 142 16.49 15.67 -11.73
N PRO A 143 17.02 14.43 -11.83
CA PRO A 143 16.39 13.20 -12.31
C PRO A 143 15.81 12.29 -11.22
N HIS A 144 15.73 12.74 -9.96
CA HIS A 144 15.55 11.84 -8.81
C HIS A 144 14.20 11.96 -8.10
N THR A 145 13.48 13.08 -8.23
CA THR A 145 12.26 13.30 -7.44
C THR A 145 11.13 13.83 -8.30
N LYS A 146 10.01 13.11 -8.31
CA LYS A 146 8.76 13.49 -9.00
C LYS A 146 7.55 13.04 -8.17
N ILE A 147 7.29 13.76 -7.09
CA ILE A 147 6.33 13.37 -6.05
C ILE A 147 5.29 14.47 -5.87
N LEU A 148 4.01 14.10 -5.94
CA LEU A 148 2.88 14.92 -5.51
C LEU A 148 2.67 14.70 -4.01
N SER A 149 2.62 15.78 -3.23
CA SER A 149 2.40 15.76 -1.79
C SER A 149 1.06 16.42 -1.47
N LEU A 150 0.10 15.64 -0.98
CA LEU A 150 -1.22 16.12 -0.57
C LEU A 150 -1.23 16.31 0.95
N HIS A 151 -1.57 17.52 1.41
CA HIS A 151 -1.79 17.79 2.81
C HIS A 151 -3.25 17.50 3.16
N SER A 152 -3.52 16.38 3.83
CA SER A 152 -4.85 16.03 4.31
C SER A 152 -5.14 16.69 5.66
N ARG A 153 -6.40 17.08 5.88
CA ARG A 153 -6.90 17.64 7.17
C ARG A 153 -6.91 16.60 8.30
N GLY A 154 -6.65 15.33 8.00
CA GLY A 154 -6.63 14.22 8.96
C GLY A 154 -5.54 14.34 10.03
N LYS A 155 -5.85 13.93 11.27
CA LYS A 155 -4.92 14.00 12.42
C LYS A 155 -3.88 12.88 12.47
N LEU A 156 -4.08 11.77 11.74
CA LEU A 156 -3.25 10.57 11.81
C LEU A 156 -2.13 10.57 10.76
N VAL A 157 -2.43 10.97 9.52
CA VAL A 157 -1.48 11.06 8.41
C VAL A 157 -1.71 12.39 7.67
N PRO A 158 -0.95 13.45 7.99
CA PRO A 158 -1.18 14.77 7.41
C PRO A 158 -0.68 14.89 5.97
N TYR A 159 0.28 14.07 5.54
CA TYR A 159 0.86 14.14 4.20
C TYR A 159 0.76 12.80 3.47
N VAL A 160 0.18 12.83 2.27
CA VAL A 160 0.11 11.69 1.34
C VAL A 160 1.05 11.97 0.17
N HIS A 161 2.08 11.14 0.02
CA HIS A 161 3.05 11.27 -1.07
C HIS A 161 2.70 10.29 -2.19
N ILE A 162 2.36 10.84 -3.36
CA ILE A 162 1.98 10.10 -4.56
C ILE A 162 3.07 10.29 -5.62
N PRO A 163 3.76 9.23 -6.05
CA PRO A 163 4.75 9.36 -7.09
C PRO A 163 4.07 9.51 -8.46
N ILE A 164 4.53 10.51 -9.21
CA ILE A 164 3.98 10.87 -10.52
C ILE A 164 4.58 9.97 -11.62
N HIS A 165 5.70 9.29 -11.35
CA HIS A 165 6.39 8.35 -12.23
C HIS A 165 6.56 8.88 -13.68
N GLN A 166 5.74 8.40 -14.64
CA GLN A 166 5.84 8.74 -16.06
C GLN A 166 4.97 9.93 -16.50
N GLU A 167 3.99 10.36 -15.71
CA GLU A 167 3.02 11.41 -16.11
C GLU A 167 3.57 12.83 -16.05
N ASP A 168 3.10 13.76 -16.87
CA ASP A 168 3.61 15.14 -16.83
C ASP A 168 3.20 15.82 -15.50
N PRO A 169 4.16 16.25 -14.65
CA PRO A 169 3.82 16.93 -13.39
C PRO A 169 3.13 18.28 -13.63
N VAL A 170 3.29 18.87 -14.82
CA VAL A 170 2.59 20.09 -15.21
C VAL A 170 1.10 19.82 -15.42
N GLU A 171 0.74 18.74 -16.12
CA GLU A 171 -0.66 18.38 -16.35
C GLU A 171 -1.38 18.10 -15.02
N ILE A 172 -0.75 17.33 -14.13
CA ILE A 172 -1.28 17.06 -12.78
C ILE A 172 -1.46 18.35 -11.99
N ARG A 173 -0.49 19.27 -12.07
CA ARG A 173 -0.58 20.56 -11.39
C ARG A 173 -1.77 21.35 -11.90
N GLU A 174 -1.90 21.51 -13.21
CA GLU A 174 -2.96 22.31 -13.82
C GLU A 174 -4.36 21.77 -13.46
N GLU A 175 -4.51 20.45 -13.36
CA GLU A 175 -5.77 19.84 -12.94
C GLU A 175 -6.05 20.07 -11.45
N LEU A 176 -5.08 19.78 -10.58
CA LEU A 176 -5.27 19.92 -9.12
C LEU A 176 -5.47 21.37 -8.68
N MET A 177 -4.82 22.35 -9.35
CA MET A 177 -5.00 23.77 -9.06
C MET A 177 -6.45 24.26 -9.21
N LYS A 178 -7.30 23.54 -9.96
CA LYS A 178 -8.72 23.89 -10.12
C LYS A 178 -9.55 23.58 -8.88
N PHE A 179 -9.12 22.60 -8.09
CA PHE A 179 -9.87 22.07 -6.95
C PHE A 179 -9.26 22.46 -5.60
N ILE A 180 -7.92 22.43 -5.49
CA ILE A 180 -7.19 22.64 -4.23
C ILE A 180 -6.06 23.66 -4.41
N PRO A 181 -5.70 24.42 -3.35
CA PRO A 181 -4.62 25.41 -3.44
C PRO A 181 -3.24 24.76 -3.42
N GLU A 182 -2.33 25.30 -4.23
CA GLU A 182 -0.91 24.95 -4.21
C GLU A 182 -0.21 25.72 -3.08
N VAL A 183 0.28 25.02 -2.06
CA VAL A 183 1.00 25.62 -0.93
C VAL A 183 2.33 24.91 -0.76
N LYS A 184 3.41 25.67 -0.70
CA LYS A 184 4.75 25.11 -0.49
C LYS A 184 4.82 24.38 0.85
N GLN A 185 5.04 23.07 0.79
CA GLN A 185 5.25 22.24 1.96
C GLN A 185 6.75 22.16 2.29
N GLU A 186 7.07 22.13 3.58
CA GLU A 186 8.45 21.84 3.99
C GLU A 186 8.75 20.36 3.71
N PRO A 187 9.93 20.03 3.19
CA PRO A 187 10.36 18.64 3.08
C PRO A 187 10.29 17.97 4.45
N SER A 188 10.02 16.67 4.47
CA SER A 188 10.09 15.91 5.72
C SER A 188 11.47 16.11 6.36
N ILE A 189 11.54 16.05 7.69
CA ILE A 189 12.83 16.07 8.42
C ILE A 189 13.75 14.94 7.90
N ILE A 190 13.15 13.87 7.37
CA ILE A 190 13.84 12.75 6.74
C ILE A 190 14.47 13.20 5.40
N ASP A 191 13.74 13.93 4.55
CA ASP A 191 14.24 14.44 3.26
C ASP A 191 15.37 15.46 3.44
N THR A 192 15.30 16.30 4.49
CA THR A 192 16.38 17.24 4.80
C THR A 192 17.64 16.53 5.30
N LEU A 193 17.48 15.42 6.02
CA LEU A 193 18.60 14.56 6.42
C LEU A 193 19.20 13.83 5.21
N GLU A 194 18.38 13.30 4.30
CA GLU A 194 18.83 12.68 3.04
C GLU A 194 19.59 13.67 2.17
N ARG A 195 19.05 14.88 1.97
CA ARG A 195 19.69 15.93 1.15
C ARG A 195 21.02 16.40 1.73
N LEU A 196 21.14 16.45 3.06
CA LEU A 196 22.38 16.84 3.74
C LEU A 196 23.41 15.71 3.72
N LEU A 197 22.96 14.45 3.69
CA LEU A 197 23.82 13.29 3.70
C LEU A 197 24.13 12.72 2.31
N HIS A 198 23.49 13.21 1.25
CA HIS A 198 23.68 12.70 -0.12
C HIS A 198 23.54 11.16 -0.16
N ILE A 199 22.51 10.64 0.51
CA ILE A 199 22.10 9.23 0.57
C ILE A 199 20.61 9.11 0.29
#